data_AF-A0A3M8SAG7-F1
#
_entry.id   AF-A0A3M8SAG7-F1
#
_cell.length_a   1.000
_cell.length_b   1.000
_cell.length_c   1.000
_cell.angle_alpha   90.00
_cell.angle_beta   90.00
_cell.angle_gamma   90.00
#
_symmetry.space_group_name_H-M   'P 1'
#
loop_
_entity.id
_entity.type
_entity.pdbx_description
1 polymer ?
#
loop_
_entity_poly.entity_id
_entity_poly.type
_entity_poly.pdbx_seq_one_letter_code
_entity_poly.pdbx_strand_id
1 'polypeptide(L)'
;MNSLDELADLGGTWLARCAAAPRRHTGAVVADRFDRVTWRDTYEQSAGLREVAEELTARYEYANDLLADVFLAAYKVGPRVREPEEMDPSRLVNHQVITALVESRQFAELHRETAGDPYAAAMAVLAQAAALRGMLERLREAQERGERAGKVQRDAEGAASVVGEALQGAADEGDADGTVPGSAADAVRRAIGAAEAAEAAARQAADG
;
A
#
# COMPACT_ATOMS: atom_id res chain seq x y z
N MET A 1 9.35 36.99 21.71
CA MET A 1 9.96 35.97 22.61
C MET A 1 8.95 34.85 22.71
N ASN A 2 9.13 33.78 21.93
CA ASN A 2 8.17 32.67 21.85
C ASN A 2 8.22 31.89 23.16
N SER A 3 7.07 31.77 23.82
CA SER A 3 6.98 31.17 25.14
C SER A 3 7.03 29.64 25.05
N LEU A 4 7.60 29.00 26.07
CA LEU A 4 7.58 27.55 26.23
C LEU A 4 6.15 26.97 26.21
N ASP A 5 5.15 27.78 26.59
CA ASP A 5 3.73 27.40 26.58
C ASP A 5 3.17 27.26 25.16
N GLU A 6 3.53 28.13 24.21
CA GLU A 6 3.12 27.97 22.79
C GLU A 6 3.73 26.72 22.15
N LEU A 7 4.97 26.39 22.51
CA LEU A 7 5.64 25.16 22.05
C LEU A 7 5.06 23.91 22.73
N ALA A 8 4.59 24.02 23.98
CA ALA A 8 3.93 22.94 24.70
C ALA A 8 2.51 22.67 24.17
N ASP A 9 1.76 23.69 23.76
CA ASP A 9 0.43 23.53 23.13
C ASP A 9 0.53 22.91 21.72
N LEU A 10 1.52 23.34 20.92
CA LEU A 10 1.85 22.70 19.65
C LEU A 10 2.31 21.25 19.85
N GLY A 11 3.19 21.02 20.84
CA GLY A 11 3.67 19.68 21.19
C GLY A 11 2.58 18.77 21.76
N GLY A 12 1.64 19.31 22.53
CA GLY A 12 0.53 18.58 23.15
C GLY A 12 -0.42 17.97 22.12
N THR A 13 -0.66 18.67 21.01
CA THR A 13 -1.47 18.17 19.89
C THR A 13 -0.78 16.99 19.19
N TRP A 14 0.56 17.04 19.04
CA TRP A 14 1.34 15.93 18.47
C TRP A 14 1.47 14.75 19.46
N LEU A 15 1.64 15.01 20.75
CA LEU A 15 1.76 13.99 21.79
C LEU A 15 0.43 13.26 22.04
N ALA A 16 -0.70 13.96 22.02
CA ALA A 16 -2.03 13.33 22.10
C ALA A 16 -2.32 12.42 20.89
N ARG A 17 -1.81 12.79 19.71
CA ARG A 17 -1.92 12.01 18.47
C ARG A 17 -1.00 10.77 18.48
N CYS A 18 0.13 10.82 19.18
CA CYS A 18 1.03 9.69 19.39
C CYS A 18 0.58 8.75 20.53
N ALA A 19 -0.02 9.28 21.60
CA ALA A 19 -0.40 8.52 22.80
C ALA A 19 -1.63 7.59 22.60
N ALA A 20 -2.37 7.76 21.50
CA ALA A 20 -3.58 7.01 21.21
C ALA A 20 -3.57 6.36 19.82
N ALA A 21 -2.40 5.98 19.29
CA ALA A 21 -2.39 5.10 18.11
C ALA A 21 -3.10 3.79 18.50
N PRO A 22 -4.28 3.48 17.93
CA PRO A 22 -4.99 2.24 18.24
C PRO A 22 -4.05 1.08 17.96
N ARG A 23 -4.11 0.00 18.75
CA ARG A 23 -3.42 -1.24 18.41
C ARG A 23 -3.95 -1.69 17.05
N ARG A 24 -3.16 -1.47 16.01
CA ARG A 24 -3.55 -1.77 14.64
C ARG A 24 -3.54 -3.28 14.43
N HIS A 25 -4.56 -3.78 13.76
CA HIS A 25 -4.77 -5.20 13.58
C HIS A 25 -3.98 -5.74 12.40
N THR A 26 -3.39 -6.92 12.56
CA THR A 26 -2.65 -7.58 11.48
C THR A 26 -3.50 -8.51 10.62
N GLY A 27 -4.59 -9.05 11.18
CA GLY A 27 -5.57 -9.88 10.46
C GLY A 27 -6.80 -9.08 10.06
N ALA A 28 -7.23 -9.23 8.81
CA ALA A 28 -8.39 -8.59 8.25
C ALA A 28 -9.71 -9.19 8.79
N VAL A 29 -9.74 -10.49 9.09
CA VAL A 29 -10.95 -11.15 9.60
C VAL A 29 -10.99 -11.14 11.12
N VAL A 30 -12.14 -10.79 11.67
CA VAL A 30 -12.34 -10.75 13.12
C VAL A 30 -12.38 -12.16 13.68
N ALA A 31 -11.31 -12.54 14.39
CA ALA A 31 -11.18 -13.84 15.02
C ALA A 31 -10.92 -13.74 16.52
N ASP A 32 -11.63 -14.57 17.28
CA ASP A 32 -11.40 -14.81 18.69
C ASP A 32 -10.28 -15.84 18.92
N ARG A 33 -10.10 -16.27 20.18
CA ARG A 33 -9.06 -17.23 20.53
C ARG A 33 -9.35 -18.63 19.99
N PHE A 34 -10.60 -19.07 19.99
CA PHE A 34 -10.98 -20.41 19.53
C PHE A 34 -10.81 -20.51 18.02
N ASP A 35 -11.25 -19.49 17.29
CA ASP A 35 -11.01 -19.36 15.85
C ASP A 35 -9.52 -19.57 15.49
N ARG A 36 -8.63 -18.89 16.24
CA ARG A 36 -7.17 -18.98 16.01
C ARG A 36 -6.60 -20.35 16.37
N VAL A 37 -7.15 -21.00 17.40
CA VAL A 37 -6.76 -22.38 17.76
C VAL A 37 -7.17 -23.33 16.64
N THR A 38 -8.42 -23.22 16.16
CA THR A 38 -8.91 -24.04 15.04
C THR A 38 -8.05 -23.85 13.80
N TRP A 39 -7.70 -22.61 13.44
CA TRP A 39 -6.77 -22.34 12.34
C TRP A 39 -5.44 -23.04 12.55
N ARG A 40 -4.77 -22.82 13.69
CA ARG A 40 -3.45 -23.39 13.96
C ARG A 40 -3.49 -24.92 13.88
N ASP A 41 -4.44 -25.54 14.56
CA ASP A 41 -4.54 -27.00 14.62
C ASP A 41 -4.83 -27.58 13.22
N THR A 42 -5.66 -26.91 12.40
CA THR A 42 -5.94 -27.32 11.01
C THR A 42 -4.72 -27.13 10.10
N TYR A 43 -4.02 -26.00 10.24
CA TYR A 43 -2.80 -25.70 9.50
C TYR A 43 -1.68 -26.70 9.81
N GLU A 44 -1.53 -27.11 11.07
CA GLU A 44 -0.58 -28.14 11.51
C GLU A 44 -0.92 -29.53 10.95
N GLN A 45 -2.18 -29.81 10.65
CA GLN A 45 -2.62 -31.11 10.11
C GLN A 45 -2.62 -31.16 8.58
N SER A 46 -2.68 -30.02 7.89
CA SER A 46 -2.78 -29.96 6.43
C SER A 46 -1.44 -29.65 5.76
N ALA A 47 -0.86 -30.65 5.07
CA ALA A 47 0.33 -30.46 4.24
C ALA A 47 0.07 -29.47 3.09
N GLY A 48 -1.09 -29.54 2.44
CA GLY A 48 -1.44 -28.64 1.34
C GLY A 48 -1.50 -27.18 1.77
N LEU A 49 -2.00 -26.88 2.98
CA LEU A 49 -2.00 -25.51 3.48
C LEU A 49 -0.58 -24.97 3.71
N ARG A 50 0.33 -25.83 4.19
CA ARG A 50 1.74 -25.47 4.38
C ARG A 50 2.45 -25.26 3.05
N GLU A 51 2.19 -26.09 2.04
CA GLU A 51 2.76 -25.91 0.70
C GLU A 51 2.32 -24.57 0.07
N VAL A 52 1.03 -24.24 0.17
CA VAL A 52 0.52 -22.95 -0.31
C VAL A 52 1.11 -21.79 0.50
N ALA A 53 1.27 -21.95 1.81
CA ALA A 53 1.90 -20.95 2.67
C ALA A 53 3.37 -20.71 2.28
N GLU A 54 4.15 -21.76 2.09
CA GLU A 54 5.55 -21.67 1.65
C GLU A 54 5.66 -21.00 0.28
N GLU A 55 4.80 -21.37 -0.68
CA GLU A 55 4.77 -20.76 -2.01
C GLU A 55 4.48 -19.26 -1.94
N LEU A 56 3.45 -18.86 -1.19
CA LEU A 56 3.05 -17.45 -1.10
C LEU A 56 4.04 -16.63 -0.28
N THR A 57 4.55 -17.15 0.84
CA THR A 57 5.53 -16.45 1.69
C THR A 57 6.87 -16.24 1.00
N ALA A 58 7.23 -17.10 0.03
CA ALA A 58 8.42 -16.89 -0.80
C ALA A 58 8.34 -15.64 -1.68
N ARG A 59 7.13 -15.12 -1.96
CA ARG A 59 6.90 -14.01 -2.90
C ARG A 59 6.24 -12.79 -2.27
N TYR A 60 5.48 -12.98 -1.20
CA TYR A 60 4.63 -11.97 -0.61
C TYR A 60 4.85 -11.90 0.90
N GLU A 61 5.20 -10.70 1.37
CA GLU A 61 5.30 -10.42 2.79
C GLU A 61 3.93 -10.64 3.45
N TYR A 62 3.91 -11.27 4.63
CA TYR A 62 2.70 -11.51 5.41
C TYR A 62 1.64 -12.41 4.77
N ALA A 63 2.03 -13.24 3.79
CA ALA A 63 1.13 -14.23 3.18
C ALA A 63 0.52 -15.24 4.18
N ASN A 64 1.22 -15.55 5.27
CA ASN A 64 0.68 -16.40 6.34
C ASN A 64 -0.53 -15.76 7.05
N ASP A 65 -0.48 -14.45 7.27
CA ASP A 65 -1.60 -13.71 7.86
C ASP A 65 -2.80 -13.74 6.89
N LEU A 66 -2.54 -13.57 5.58
CA LEU A 66 -3.56 -13.68 4.54
C LEU A 66 -4.21 -15.08 4.53
N LEU A 67 -3.44 -16.16 4.58
CA LEU A 67 -3.98 -17.52 4.59
C LEU A 67 -4.85 -17.79 5.82
N ALA A 68 -4.44 -17.28 6.98
CA ALA A 68 -5.25 -17.34 8.19
C ALA A 68 -6.58 -16.60 7.98
N ASP A 69 -6.56 -15.39 7.41
CA ASP A 69 -7.77 -14.62 7.12
C ASP A 69 -8.69 -15.32 6.12
N VAL A 70 -8.16 -15.93 5.04
CA VAL A 70 -8.97 -16.68 4.07
C VAL A 70 -9.64 -17.88 4.74
N PHE A 71 -8.89 -18.63 5.55
CA PHE A 71 -9.44 -19.74 6.31
C PHE A 71 -10.56 -19.28 7.24
N LEU A 72 -10.32 -18.20 8.00
CA LEU A 72 -11.30 -17.66 8.94
C LEU A 72 -12.54 -17.13 8.23
N ALA A 73 -12.37 -16.51 7.06
CA ALA A 73 -13.48 -16.08 6.21
C ALA A 73 -14.32 -17.29 5.76
N ALA A 74 -13.68 -18.40 5.39
CA ALA A 74 -14.38 -19.61 4.96
C ALA A 74 -15.04 -20.37 6.13
N TYR A 75 -14.43 -20.34 7.31
CA TYR A 75 -14.83 -21.11 8.49
C TYR A 75 -15.96 -20.46 9.30
N LYS A 76 -15.96 -19.14 9.50
CA LYS A 76 -16.89 -18.48 10.45
C LYS A 76 -18.29 -18.32 9.86
N VAL A 77 -19.36 -18.63 10.61
CA VAL A 77 -20.78 -18.50 10.19
C VAL A 77 -21.25 -17.06 9.88
N GLY A 78 -20.36 -16.07 9.91
CA GLY A 78 -20.62 -14.67 9.61
C GLY A 78 -19.31 -13.92 9.69
N PRO A 79 -18.41 -14.08 8.70
CA PRO A 79 -17.09 -13.49 8.77
C PRO A 79 -17.23 -11.96 8.67
N ARG A 80 -16.73 -11.26 9.69
CA ARG A 80 -16.62 -9.79 9.67
C ARG A 80 -15.21 -9.41 9.25
N VAL A 81 -15.10 -8.69 8.15
CA VAL A 81 -13.86 -8.00 7.76
C VAL A 81 -13.78 -6.70 8.54
N ARG A 82 -12.60 -6.38 9.07
CA ARG A 82 -12.31 -5.11 9.74
C ARG A 82 -12.33 -3.95 8.74
N GLU A 83 -12.50 -2.73 9.22
CA GLU A 83 -12.34 -1.55 8.37
C GLU A 83 -10.86 -1.28 8.07
N PRO A 84 -10.50 -0.66 6.93
CA PRO A 84 -9.13 -0.33 6.58
C PRO A 84 -8.40 0.49 7.65
N GLU A 85 -9.10 1.37 8.36
CA GLU A 85 -8.53 2.26 9.39
C GLU A 85 -8.16 1.50 10.69
N GLU A 86 -8.76 0.33 10.91
CA GLU A 86 -8.45 -0.56 12.03
C GLU A 86 -7.18 -1.40 11.76
N MET A 87 -6.73 -1.45 10.52
CA MET A 87 -5.64 -2.31 10.06
C MET A 87 -4.27 -1.65 10.20
N ASP A 88 -3.24 -2.48 10.39
CA ASP A 88 -1.86 -2.04 10.22
C ASP A 88 -1.61 -1.68 8.75
N PRO A 89 -0.97 -0.52 8.42
CA PRO A 89 -0.72 -0.12 7.05
C PRO A 89 0.01 -1.18 6.22
N SER A 90 0.91 -1.95 6.85
CA SER A 90 1.64 -3.05 6.19
C SER A 90 0.73 -4.22 5.78
N ARG A 91 -0.52 -4.26 6.28
CA ARG A 91 -1.50 -5.33 6.05
C ARG A 91 -2.68 -4.88 5.19
N LEU A 92 -2.68 -3.64 4.68
CA LEU A 92 -3.75 -3.13 3.83
C LEU A 92 -3.90 -3.92 2.51
N VAL A 93 -2.80 -4.46 1.97
CA VAL A 93 -2.85 -5.33 0.79
C VAL A 93 -3.65 -6.61 1.10
N ASN A 94 -3.37 -7.27 2.23
CA ASN A 94 -4.12 -8.45 2.65
C ASN A 94 -5.59 -8.12 2.89
N HIS A 95 -5.89 -6.97 3.50
CA HIS A 95 -7.25 -6.49 3.71
C HIS A 95 -8.01 -6.33 2.38
N GLN A 96 -7.39 -5.72 1.37
CA GLN A 96 -8.01 -5.55 0.04
C GLN A 96 -8.29 -6.91 -0.62
N VAL A 97 -7.35 -7.86 -0.53
CA VAL A 97 -7.55 -9.22 -1.07
C VAL A 97 -8.73 -9.90 -0.36
N ILE A 98 -8.79 -9.85 0.97
CA ILE A 98 -9.87 -10.46 1.74
C ILE A 98 -11.22 -9.82 1.43
N THR A 99 -11.27 -8.48 1.34
CA THR A 99 -12.49 -7.74 0.99
C THR A 99 -12.99 -8.18 -0.39
N ALA A 100 -12.13 -8.16 -1.41
CA ALA A 100 -12.49 -8.60 -2.75
C ALA A 100 -12.91 -10.07 -2.81
N LEU A 101 -12.28 -10.93 -1.99
CA LEU A 101 -12.62 -12.33 -1.89
C LEU A 101 -14.03 -12.52 -1.31
N VAL A 102 -14.34 -11.93 -0.15
CA VAL A 102 -15.64 -12.12 0.53
C VAL A 102 -16.81 -11.50 -0.24
N GLU A 103 -16.56 -10.46 -1.03
CA GLU A 103 -17.56 -9.85 -1.92
C GLU A 103 -17.80 -10.66 -3.20
N SER A 104 -16.91 -11.62 -3.51
CA SER A 104 -17.05 -12.43 -4.71
C SER A 104 -18.16 -13.49 -4.58
N ARG A 105 -18.95 -13.65 -5.65
CA ARG A 105 -20.00 -14.68 -5.71
C ARG A 105 -19.45 -16.09 -5.51
N GLN A 106 -18.28 -16.38 -6.09
CA GLN A 106 -17.66 -17.70 -5.98
C GLN A 106 -17.32 -18.04 -4.52
N PHE A 107 -16.80 -17.06 -3.77
CA PHE A 107 -16.52 -17.26 -2.36
C PHE A 107 -17.81 -17.39 -1.54
N ALA A 108 -18.84 -16.60 -1.81
CA ALA A 108 -20.13 -16.72 -1.14
C ALA A 108 -20.77 -18.11 -1.36
N GLU A 109 -20.64 -18.68 -2.55
CA GLU A 109 -21.12 -20.03 -2.85
C GLU A 109 -20.36 -21.09 -2.04
N LEU A 110 -19.04 -20.99 -2.01
CA LEU A 110 -18.17 -21.89 -1.27
C LEU A 110 -18.35 -21.77 0.25
N HIS A 111 -18.53 -20.55 0.76
CA HIS A 111 -18.71 -20.29 2.19
C HIS A 111 -19.93 -21.00 2.78
N ARG A 112 -21.01 -21.12 2.01
CA ARG A 112 -22.22 -21.86 2.42
C ARG A 112 -21.94 -23.33 2.72
N GLU A 113 -20.94 -23.91 2.07
CA GLU A 113 -20.56 -25.32 2.23
C GLU A 113 -19.46 -25.52 3.29
N THR A 114 -18.75 -24.45 3.70
CA THR A 114 -17.59 -24.55 4.60
C THR A 114 -17.80 -23.98 6.00
N ALA A 115 -18.83 -23.15 6.19
CA ALA A 115 -19.07 -22.50 7.47
C ALA A 115 -19.24 -23.52 8.61
N GLY A 116 -18.41 -23.42 9.65
CA GLY A 116 -18.40 -24.28 10.82
C GLY A 116 -17.59 -25.57 10.67
N ASP A 117 -17.09 -25.89 9.48
CA ASP A 117 -16.28 -27.08 9.22
C ASP A 117 -14.81 -26.70 8.93
N PRO A 118 -13.87 -26.97 9.85
CA PRO A 118 -12.46 -26.64 9.66
C PRO A 118 -11.82 -27.35 8.45
N TYR A 119 -12.22 -28.59 8.15
CA TYR A 119 -11.67 -29.34 7.03
C TYR A 119 -12.20 -28.78 5.71
N ALA A 120 -13.51 -28.54 5.62
CA ALA A 120 -14.10 -27.93 4.43
C ALA A 120 -13.53 -26.51 4.18
N ALA A 121 -13.34 -25.71 5.24
CA ALA A 121 -12.69 -24.41 5.16
C ALA A 121 -11.23 -24.50 4.66
N ALA A 122 -10.46 -25.50 5.10
CA ALA A 122 -9.13 -25.75 4.58
C ALA A 122 -9.14 -26.10 3.09
N MET A 123 -10.05 -26.99 2.67
CA MET A 123 -10.22 -27.33 1.25
C MET A 123 -10.59 -26.12 0.39
N ALA A 124 -11.39 -25.21 0.95
CA ALA A 124 -11.73 -23.97 0.29
C ALA A 124 -10.53 -23.04 0.08
N VAL A 125 -9.65 -22.90 1.08
CA VAL A 125 -8.40 -22.14 0.92
C VAL A 125 -7.57 -22.72 -0.23
N LEU A 126 -7.42 -24.04 -0.28
CA LEU A 126 -6.68 -24.73 -1.35
C LEU A 126 -7.33 -24.50 -2.72
N ALA A 127 -8.65 -24.60 -2.82
CA ALA A 127 -9.38 -24.34 -4.06
C ALA A 127 -9.24 -22.88 -4.53
N GLN A 128 -9.09 -21.93 -3.60
CA GLN A 128 -8.91 -20.51 -3.89
C GLN A 128 -7.45 -20.09 -4.12
N ALA A 129 -6.47 -20.98 -3.94
CA ALA A 129 -5.05 -20.63 -4.04
C ALA A 129 -4.67 -19.94 -5.36
N ALA A 130 -5.22 -20.41 -6.49
CA ALA A 130 -4.98 -19.78 -7.80
C ALA A 130 -5.60 -18.37 -7.91
N ALA A 131 -6.80 -18.17 -7.36
CA ALA A 131 -7.46 -16.87 -7.35
C ALA A 131 -6.68 -15.88 -6.47
N LEU A 132 -6.23 -16.31 -5.29
CA LEU A 132 -5.40 -15.51 -4.38
C LEU A 132 -4.10 -15.06 -5.03
N ARG A 133 -3.39 -15.98 -5.72
CA ARG A 133 -2.19 -15.62 -6.51
C ARG A 133 -2.48 -14.54 -7.53
N GLY A 134 -3.56 -14.70 -8.30
CA GLY A 134 -3.94 -13.72 -9.30
C GLY A 134 -4.30 -12.35 -8.70
N MET A 135 -4.95 -12.31 -7.53
CA MET A 135 -5.26 -11.06 -6.83
C MET A 135 -3.98 -10.37 -6.33
N LEU A 136 -3.07 -11.12 -5.71
CA LEU A 136 -1.80 -10.59 -5.21
C LEU A 136 -0.90 -10.05 -6.32
N GLU A 137 -0.81 -10.76 -7.45
CA GLU A 137 -0.01 -10.32 -8.60
C GLU A 137 -0.56 -9.01 -9.17
N ARG A 138 -1.88 -8.91 -9.38
CA ARG A 138 -2.51 -7.67 -9.89
C ARG A 138 -2.30 -6.49 -8.96
N LEU A 139 -2.36 -6.70 -7.64
CA LEU A 139 -2.13 -5.64 -6.66
C LEU A 139 -0.66 -5.18 -6.68
N ARG A 140 0.28 -6.12 -6.80
CA ARG A 140 1.70 -5.79 -6.97
C ARG A 140 1.94 -4.99 -8.25
N GLU A 141 1.41 -5.43 -9.39
CA GLU A 141 1.52 -4.70 -10.65
C GLU A 141 0.90 -3.30 -10.57
N ALA A 142 -0.22 -3.14 -9.86
CA ALA A 142 -0.84 -1.84 -9.62
C ALA A 142 0.04 -0.95 -8.73
N GLN A 143 0.62 -1.50 -7.66
CA GLN A 143 1.55 -0.78 -6.79
C GLN A 143 2.81 -0.34 -7.53
N GLU A 144 3.45 -1.24 -8.28
CA GLU A 144 4.65 -0.93 -9.06
C GLU A 144 4.38 0.11 -10.17
N ARG A 145 3.17 0.13 -10.75
CA ARG A 145 2.75 1.20 -11.66
C ARG A 145 2.57 2.52 -10.93
N GLY A 146 1.91 2.54 -9.78
CA GLY A 146 1.73 3.74 -8.97
C GLY A 146 3.04 4.34 -8.48
N GLU A 147 3.99 3.51 -8.03
CA GLU A 147 5.32 3.94 -7.60
C GLU A 147 6.12 4.54 -8.75
N ARG A 148 6.06 3.93 -9.94
CA ARG A 148 6.68 4.48 -11.15
C ARG A 148 6.07 5.82 -11.54
N ALA A 149 4.74 5.92 -11.60
CA ALA A 149 4.05 7.17 -11.90
C ALA A 149 4.41 8.27 -10.88
N GLY A 150 4.40 7.96 -9.59
CA GLY A 150 4.77 8.90 -8.52
C GLY A 150 6.23 9.32 -8.57
N LYS A 151 7.15 8.44 -8.99
CA LYS A 151 8.55 8.83 -9.22
C LYS A 151 8.65 9.82 -10.37
N VAL A 152 8.03 9.52 -11.52
CA VAL A 152 8.07 10.41 -12.69
C VAL A 152 7.45 11.78 -12.38
N GLN A 153 6.37 11.82 -11.60
CA GLN A 153 5.78 13.07 -11.14
C GLN A 153 6.75 13.89 -10.26
N ARG A 154 7.40 13.26 -9.27
CA ARG A 154 8.40 13.95 -8.43
C ARG A 154 9.59 14.45 -9.22
N ASP A 155 10.03 13.69 -10.23
CA ASP A 155 11.13 14.10 -11.11
C ASP A 155 10.74 15.34 -11.93
N ALA A 156 9.49 15.41 -12.41
CA ALA A 156 8.96 16.59 -13.11
C ALA A 156 8.83 17.82 -12.17
N GLU A 157 8.32 17.63 -10.96
CA GLU A 157 8.26 18.69 -9.93
C GLU A 157 9.66 19.21 -9.56
N GLY A 158 10.63 18.31 -9.41
CA GLY A 158 12.03 18.66 -9.17
C GLY A 158 12.64 19.46 -10.32
N ALA A 159 12.40 19.07 -11.57
CA ALA A 159 12.88 19.79 -12.75
C ALA A 159 12.27 21.20 -12.87
N ALA A 160 10.99 21.36 -12.52
CA ALA A 160 10.34 22.67 -12.46
C ALA A 160 10.98 23.57 -11.37
N SER A 161 11.34 23.01 -10.21
CA SER A 161 12.08 23.74 -9.17
C SER A 161 13.43 24.25 -9.68
N VAL A 162 14.18 23.43 -10.42
CA VAL A 162 15.48 23.80 -11.01
C VAL A 162 15.33 24.93 -12.04
N VAL A 163 14.24 24.97 -12.82
CA VAL A 163 13.94 26.11 -13.70
C VAL A 163 13.74 27.38 -12.89
N GLY A 164 12.99 27.32 -11.80
CA GLY A 164 12.78 28.45 -10.89
C GLY A 164 14.10 28.99 -10.31
N GLU A 165 14.97 28.09 -9.85
CA GLU A 165 16.29 28.45 -9.33
C GLU A 165 17.20 29.06 -10.40
N ALA A 166 17.21 28.50 -11.61
CA ALA A 166 17.99 29.03 -12.72
C ALA A 166 17.51 30.42 -13.16
N LEU A 167 16.19 30.66 -13.16
CA LEU A 167 15.61 31.97 -13.45
C LEU A 167 15.95 32.99 -12.37
N GLN A 168 15.91 32.59 -11.10
CA GLN A 168 16.31 33.46 -9.99
C GLN A 168 17.80 33.82 -10.06
N GLY A 169 18.68 32.84 -10.30
CA GLY A 169 20.12 33.11 -10.46
C GLY A 169 20.42 34.01 -11.67
N ALA A 170 19.69 33.83 -12.78
CA ALA A 170 19.80 34.71 -13.94
C ALA A 170 19.33 36.15 -13.65
N ALA A 171 18.32 36.32 -12.79
CA ALA A 171 17.87 37.64 -12.35
C ALA A 171 18.88 38.32 -11.41
N ASP A 172 19.50 37.54 -10.52
CA ASP A 172 20.50 38.04 -9.57
C ASP A 172 21.83 38.44 -10.25
N GLU A 173 22.17 37.80 -11.38
CA GLU A 173 23.35 38.11 -12.21
C GLU A 173 23.10 39.19 -13.27
N GLY A 174 21.86 39.66 -13.42
CA GLY A 174 21.49 40.69 -14.39
C GLY A 174 22.12 42.05 -14.07
N ASP A 175 22.58 42.76 -15.10
CA ASP A 175 23.07 44.13 -14.94
C ASP A 175 21.91 45.15 -14.80
N ALA A 176 22.25 46.41 -14.49
CA ALA A 176 21.27 47.47 -14.29
C ALA A 176 20.43 47.81 -15.54
N ASP A 177 20.87 47.37 -16.73
CA ASP A 177 20.16 47.51 -18.00
C ASP A 177 19.29 46.28 -18.33
N GLY A 178 19.28 45.25 -17.46
CA GLY A 178 18.51 44.02 -17.61
C GLY A 178 19.16 42.98 -18.53
N THR A 179 20.44 43.13 -18.86
CA THR A 179 21.19 42.17 -19.67
C THR A 179 21.71 41.04 -18.78
N VAL A 180 21.31 39.81 -19.10
CA VAL A 180 21.74 38.58 -18.39
C VAL A 180 22.99 38.01 -19.07
N PRO A 181 24.01 37.58 -18.31
CA PRO A 181 25.19 36.90 -18.87
C PRO A 181 24.82 35.65 -19.68
N GLY A 182 25.53 35.42 -20.79
CA GLY A 182 25.27 34.29 -21.68
C GLY A 182 25.31 32.92 -20.98
N SER A 183 26.18 32.77 -19.96
CA SER A 183 26.26 31.57 -19.12
C SER A 183 24.99 31.30 -18.31
N ALA A 184 24.37 32.35 -17.76
CA ALA A 184 23.12 32.25 -17.00
C ALA A 184 21.92 31.98 -17.93
N ALA A 185 21.88 32.64 -19.09
CA ALA A 185 20.87 32.36 -20.12
C ALA A 185 20.95 30.90 -20.62
N ASP A 186 22.14 30.36 -20.81
CA ASP A 186 22.32 28.96 -21.21
C ASP A 186 21.98 27.97 -20.09
N ALA A 187 22.19 28.33 -18.83
CA ALA A 187 21.75 27.54 -17.69
C ALA A 187 20.23 27.44 -17.62
N VAL A 188 19.52 28.56 -17.81
CA VAL A 188 18.05 28.61 -17.90
C VAL A 188 17.54 27.76 -19.06
N ARG A 189 18.13 27.87 -20.27
CA ARG A 189 17.71 27.06 -21.43
C ARG A 189 17.88 25.56 -21.18
N ARG A 190 18.98 25.14 -20.55
CA ARG A 190 19.20 23.73 -20.18
C ARG A 190 18.20 23.25 -19.14
N ALA A 191 17.89 24.08 -18.13
CA ALA A 191 16.90 23.75 -17.11
C ALA A 191 15.50 23.58 -17.73
N ILE A 192 15.10 24.49 -18.62
CA ILE A 192 13.81 24.42 -19.33
C ILE A 192 13.73 23.15 -20.18
N GLY A 193 14.76 22.85 -20.97
CA GLY A 193 14.78 21.63 -21.79
C GLY A 193 14.71 20.34 -20.96
N ALA A 194 15.32 20.32 -19.77
CA ALA A 194 15.21 19.18 -18.85
C ALA A 194 13.80 19.06 -18.24
N ALA A 195 13.16 20.18 -17.90
CA ALA A 195 11.79 20.20 -17.38
C ALA A 195 10.77 19.75 -18.44
N GLU A 196 10.88 20.22 -19.68
CA GLU A 196 10.02 19.79 -20.79
C GLU A 196 10.13 18.27 -21.06
N ALA A 197 11.36 17.72 -21.00
CA ALA A 197 11.57 16.29 -21.14
C ALA A 197 10.96 15.48 -19.98
N ALA A 198 11.10 15.96 -18.74
CA ALA A 198 10.51 15.33 -17.57
C ALA A 198 8.98 15.36 -17.59
N GLU A 199 8.39 16.48 -18.02
CA GLU A 199 6.93 16.62 -18.16
C GLU A 199 6.38 15.72 -19.27
N ALA A 200 7.07 15.59 -20.41
CA ALA A 200 6.69 14.67 -21.48
C ALA A 200 6.70 13.20 -21.00
N ALA A 201 7.70 12.82 -20.20
CA ALA A 201 7.75 11.49 -19.57
C ALA A 201 6.60 11.29 -18.57
N ALA A 202 6.22 12.31 -17.80
CA ALA A 202 5.10 12.25 -16.86
C ALA A 202 3.76 12.03 -17.56
N ARG A 203 3.51 12.74 -18.67
CA ARG A 203 2.28 12.56 -19.46
C ARG A 203 2.18 11.15 -20.05
N GLN A 204 3.28 10.63 -20.59
CA GLN A 204 3.31 9.25 -21.11
C GLN A 204 3.06 8.19 -20.03
N ALA A 205 3.54 8.42 -18.80
CA ALA A 205 3.33 7.52 -17.67
C ALA A 205 1.90 7.58 -17.09
N ALA A 206 1.15 8.65 -17.35
CA ALA A 206 -0.25 8.78 -16.93
C ALA A 206 -1.24 8.14 -17.91
N ASP A 207 -0.86 8.03 -19.19
CA ASP A 207 -1.71 7.51 -20.27
C ASP A 207 -1.58 5.99 -20.52
N GLY A 208 -0.68 5.29 -19.80
CA GLY A 208 -0.40 3.84 -19.96
C GLY A 208 -0.67 3.01 -18.71
#